data_AF-A0A6M1SLV3-F1
#
_entry.id   AF-A0A6M1SLV3-F1
#
_cell.length_a   1.000
_cell.length_b   1.000
_cell.length_c   1.000
_cell.angle_alpha   90.00
_cell.angle_beta   90.00
_cell.angle_gamma   90.00
#
_symmetry.space_group_name_H-M   'P 1'
#
loop_
_entity.id
_entity.type
_entity.pdbx_description
1 polymer ?
#
loop_
_entity_poly.entity_id
_entity_poly.type
_entity_poly.pdbx_seq_one_letter_code
_entity_poly.pdbx_strand_id
1 'polypeptide(L)'
;MTKTPRLRRNDAVMIAHLQQAWERAGFEGLDPYLAVERERKIFETVLACDPTPQGRYADWLSRWRRRSWPLHGMRGPVGSDHPIDLAQALAEFEAVRHQLRSECRDVNTCMTASDLKAAATELDEAGIRARRRHEKASAMLETEFLHDDGVWRLIRLKGRQAAVWWGKGTRWCTSSTVNPQHYLSYAAKGDLLVLETPMGRFQLATATGEFCDAADAPVDMETTLRNAPTALRRILSSL
;
A
#
# COMPACT_ATOMS: atom_id res chain seq x y z
N MET A 1 -1.87 15.73 47.30
CA MET A 1 -1.30 16.49 46.16
C MET A 1 -1.85 15.89 44.87
N THR A 2 -2.89 16.50 44.31
CA THR A 2 -3.45 16.13 43.00
C THR A 2 -2.42 16.49 41.94
N LYS A 3 -1.87 15.51 41.23
CA LYS A 3 -0.98 15.75 40.08
C LYS A 3 -1.76 16.58 39.07
N THR A 4 -1.26 17.78 38.76
CA THR A 4 -1.79 18.61 37.68
C THR A 4 -1.86 17.77 36.42
N PRO A 5 -3.04 17.66 35.77
CA PRO A 5 -3.16 16.85 34.56
C PRO A 5 -2.20 17.39 33.51
N ARG A 6 -1.27 16.53 33.05
CA ARG A 6 -0.37 16.89 31.95
C ARG A 6 -1.23 17.06 30.70
N LEU A 7 -1.31 18.28 30.20
CA LEU A 7 -1.91 18.57 28.90
C LEU A 7 -1.24 17.68 27.85
N ARG A 8 -2.06 16.92 27.11
CA ARG A 8 -1.59 16.14 25.97
C ARG A 8 -1.27 17.09 24.83
N ARG A 9 -0.44 16.65 23.88
CA ARG A 9 -0.09 17.46 22.68
C ARG A 9 -1.35 17.96 21.98
N ASN A 10 -2.34 17.08 21.80
CA ASN A 10 -3.63 17.42 21.19
C ASN A 10 -4.36 18.54 21.92
N ASP A 11 -4.26 18.62 23.25
CA ASP A 11 -4.93 19.67 24.03
C ASP A 11 -4.31 21.04 23.74
N ALA A 12 -2.98 21.11 23.69
CA ALA A 12 -2.26 22.34 23.34
C ALA A 12 -2.57 22.79 21.89
N VAL A 13 -2.59 21.85 20.94
CA VAL A 13 -2.93 22.13 19.54
C VAL A 13 -4.39 22.56 19.39
N MET A 14 -5.31 21.91 20.10
CA MET A 14 -6.73 22.30 20.14
C MET A 14 -6.89 23.73 20.63
N ILE A 15 -6.26 24.10 21.76
CA ILE A 15 -6.33 25.46 22.31
C ILE A 15 -5.82 26.48 21.28
N ALA A 16 -4.63 26.25 20.72
CA ALA A 16 -4.05 27.14 19.70
C ALA A 16 -4.94 27.25 18.45
N HIS A 17 -5.53 26.14 18.01
CA HIS A 17 -6.44 26.10 16.87
C HIS A 17 -7.71 26.93 17.12
N LEU A 18 -8.32 26.79 18.29
CA LEU A 18 -9.54 27.53 18.64
C LEU A 18 -9.29 29.02 18.85
N GLN A 19 -8.11 29.40 19.33
CA GLN A 19 -7.73 30.81 19.39
C GLN A 19 -7.65 31.43 17.98
N GLN A 20 -7.09 30.70 17.01
CA GLN A 20 -7.07 31.13 15.62
C GLN A 20 -8.49 31.20 15.01
N ALA A 21 -9.38 30.30 15.40
CA ALA A 21 -10.78 30.34 14.99
C ALA A 21 -11.50 31.58 15.56
N TRP A 22 -11.25 31.93 16.82
CA TRP A 22 -11.78 33.16 17.44
C TRP A 22 -11.35 34.41 16.68
N GLU A 23 -10.06 34.55 16.40
CA GLU A 23 -9.50 35.67 15.64
C GLU A 23 -10.12 35.76 14.24
N ARG A 24 -10.27 34.61 13.57
CA ARG A 24 -10.89 34.53 12.24
C ARG A 24 -12.38 34.89 12.27
N ALA A 25 -13.12 34.49 13.30
CA ALA A 25 -14.53 34.87 13.46
C ALA A 25 -14.68 36.39 13.57
N GLY A 26 -13.83 37.04 14.36
CA GLY A 26 -13.82 38.49 14.49
C GLY A 26 -13.57 39.19 13.15
N PHE A 27 -12.62 38.66 12.37
CA PHE A 27 -12.35 39.17 11.02
C PHE A 27 -13.52 38.97 10.05
N GLU A 28 -14.21 37.83 10.10
CA GLU A 28 -15.37 37.51 9.24
C GLU A 28 -16.70 38.12 9.73
N GLY A 29 -16.70 38.88 10.84
CA GLY A 29 -17.92 39.46 11.42
C GLY A 29 -18.89 38.42 11.99
N LEU A 30 -18.38 37.25 12.40
CA LEU A 30 -19.15 36.15 12.96
C LEU A 30 -19.18 36.23 14.50
N ASP A 31 -20.17 35.59 15.12
CA ASP A 31 -20.17 35.33 16.57
C ASP A 31 -18.95 34.45 16.94
N PRO A 32 -17.96 34.96 17.70
CA PRO A 32 -16.74 34.21 18.00
C PRO A 32 -16.97 33.00 18.90
N TYR A 33 -17.94 33.06 19.82
CA TYR A 33 -18.24 31.96 20.74
C TYR A 33 -18.85 30.79 19.98
N LEU A 34 -19.88 31.07 19.16
CA LEU A 34 -20.53 30.06 18.34
C LEU A 34 -19.57 29.47 17.30
N ALA A 35 -18.68 30.30 16.74
CA ALA A 35 -17.67 29.84 15.80
C ALA A 35 -16.66 28.88 16.45
N VAL A 36 -16.13 29.23 17.63
CA VAL A 36 -15.22 28.36 18.39
C VAL A 36 -15.90 27.05 18.80
N GLU A 37 -17.16 27.08 19.24
CA GLU A 37 -17.88 25.85 19.62
C GLU A 37 -18.05 24.90 18.43
N ARG A 38 -18.39 25.44 17.25
CA ARG A 38 -18.53 24.66 16.02
C ARG A 38 -17.19 24.11 15.56
N GLU A 39 -16.16 24.95 15.54
CA GLU A 39 -14.83 24.54 15.07
C GLU A 39 -14.24 23.48 15.99
N ARG A 40 -14.47 23.52 17.30
CA ARG A 40 -14.07 22.47 18.23
C ARG A 40 -14.59 21.09 17.79
N LYS A 41 -15.89 20.97 17.52
CA LYS A 41 -16.53 19.70 17.11
C LYS A 41 -15.95 19.17 15.80
N ILE A 42 -15.69 20.07 14.85
CA ILE A 42 -15.09 19.71 13.56
C ILE A 42 -13.63 19.27 13.76
N PHE A 43 -12.85 20.05 14.49
CA PHE A 43 -11.43 19.79 14.67
C PHE A 43 -11.16 18.53 15.51
N GLU A 44 -12.05 18.15 16.43
CA GLU A 44 -12.01 16.85 17.11
C GLU A 44 -12.09 15.69 16.10
N THR A 45 -12.99 15.77 15.12
CA THR A 45 -13.09 14.78 14.03
C THR A 45 -11.82 14.74 13.19
N VAL A 46 -11.22 15.91 12.91
CA VAL A 46 -9.95 15.99 12.16
C VAL A 46 -8.78 15.41 12.94
N LEU A 47 -8.70 15.66 14.26
CA LEU A 47 -7.67 15.08 15.13
C LEU A 47 -7.77 13.56 15.22
N ALA A 48 -8.97 12.99 15.09
CA ALA A 48 -9.17 11.55 15.04
C ALA A 48 -8.56 10.87 13.80
N CYS A 49 -8.20 11.65 12.76
CA CYS A 49 -7.46 11.15 11.60
C CYS A 49 -5.98 10.87 11.89
N ASP A 50 -5.43 11.30 13.04
CA ASP A 50 -4.04 11.03 13.40
C ASP A 50 -3.85 9.54 13.75
N PRO A 51 -3.06 8.77 12.97
CA PRO A 51 -2.84 7.35 13.24
C PRO A 51 -1.96 7.10 14.48
N THR A 52 -1.34 8.14 15.04
CA THR A 52 -0.41 8.02 16.16
C THR A 52 -1.10 8.30 17.50
N PRO A 53 -0.95 7.43 18.52
CA PRO A 53 -1.53 7.66 19.85
C PRO A 53 -1.02 8.94 20.52
N GLN A 54 0.16 9.44 20.12
CA GLN A 54 0.78 10.63 20.68
C GLN A 54 0.39 11.94 19.98
N GLY A 55 -0.40 11.88 18.90
CA GLY A 55 -0.84 13.09 18.20
C GLY A 55 0.27 13.79 17.41
N ARG A 56 1.19 13.02 16.79
CA ARG A 56 2.36 13.55 16.07
C ARG A 56 1.95 14.52 14.96
N TYR A 57 0.81 14.28 14.32
CA TYR A 57 0.32 15.03 13.17
C TYR A 57 -0.68 16.12 13.54
N ALA A 58 -1.01 16.29 14.83
CA ALA A 58 -1.97 17.28 15.30
C ALA A 58 -1.68 18.71 14.78
N ASP A 59 -0.42 19.16 14.83
CA ASP A 59 -0.02 20.49 14.33
C ASP A 59 -0.21 20.65 12.81
N TRP A 60 0.03 19.57 12.06
CA TRP A 60 -0.17 19.55 10.62
C TRP A 60 -1.66 19.54 10.29
N LEU A 61 -2.45 18.70 10.96
CA LEU A 61 -3.91 18.63 10.84
C LEU A 61 -4.59 19.97 11.15
N SER A 62 -4.09 20.67 12.17
CA SER A 62 -4.51 22.02 12.52
C SER A 62 -4.30 22.99 11.35
N ARG A 63 -3.09 23.00 10.76
CA ARG A 63 -2.78 23.85 9.60
C ARG A 63 -3.56 23.44 8.36
N TRP A 64 -3.69 22.14 8.12
CA TRP A 64 -4.45 21.58 7.01
C TRP A 64 -5.90 22.09 7.05
N ARG A 65 -6.57 22.01 8.21
CA ARG A 65 -7.92 22.57 8.42
C ARG A 65 -7.96 24.08 8.19
N ARG A 66 -7.01 24.83 8.74
CA ARG A 66 -6.99 26.30 8.59
C ARG A 66 -6.81 26.78 7.15
N ARG A 67 -6.19 25.99 6.26
CA ARG A 67 -6.04 26.34 4.84
C ARG A 67 -7.38 26.49 4.11
N SER A 68 -8.45 25.87 4.60
CA SER A 68 -9.78 26.00 3.98
C SER A 68 -10.52 27.27 4.38
N TRP A 69 -10.15 27.92 5.50
CA TRP A 69 -10.86 29.09 6.01
C TRP A 69 -10.85 30.29 5.03
N PRO A 70 -9.74 30.65 4.36
CA PRO A 70 -9.77 31.73 3.37
C PRO A 70 -10.61 31.42 2.13
N LEU A 71 -10.76 30.14 1.77
CA LEU A 71 -11.43 29.71 0.54
C LEU A 71 -12.95 29.58 0.70
N HIS A 72 -13.39 29.12 1.86
CA HIS A 72 -14.80 28.77 2.09
C HIS A 72 -15.40 29.45 3.33
N GLY A 73 -14.62 30.28 4.03
CA GLY A 73 -14.97 30.81 5.35
C GLY A 73 -14.95 29.73 6.42
N MET A 74 -15.13 30.11 7.69
CA MET A 74 -15.20 29.13 8.78
C MET A 74 -16.47 28.26 8.76
N ARG A 75 -17.49 28.68 8.02
CA ARG A 75 -18.73 27.93 7.81
C ARG A 75 -18.65 26.92 6.66
N GLY A 76 -17.57 26.95 5.88
CA GLY A 76 -17.36 26.05 4.76
C GLY A 76 -17.34 24.59 5.20
N PRO A 77 -18.06 23.69 4.51
CA PRO A 77 -18.04 22.28 4.87
C PRO A 77 -16.60 21.74 4.79
N VAL A 78 -16.21 20.90 5.75
CA VAL A 78 -15.22 19.87 5.44
C VAL A 78 -15.92 18.99 4.42
N GLY A 79 -15.43 18.92 3.18
CA GLY A 79 -16.00 18.01 2.18
C GLY A 79 -16.13 16.62 2.82
N SER A 80 -17.32 16.03 2.77
CA SER A 80 -17.68 14.83 3.54
C SER A 80 -16.78 13.62 3.28
N ASP A 81 -16.14 13.57 2.10
CA ASP A 81 -15.20 12.50 1.72
C ASP A 81 -13.77 12.72 2.26
N HIS A 82 -13.47 13.92 2.77
CA HIS A 82 -12.10 14.32 3.10
C HIS A 82 -11.50 13.67 4.37
N PRO A 83 -12.24 13.43 5.48
CA PRO A 83 -11.64 12.88 6.70
C PRO A 83 -11.22 11.41 6.60
N ILE A 84 -11.99 10.59 5.88
CA ILE A 84 -11.69 9.16 5.70
C ILE A 84 -10.44 9.01 4.83
N ASP A 85 -10.43 9.69 3.67
CA ASP A 85 -9.28 9.71 2.77
C ASP A 85 -8.01 10.24 3.45
N LEU A 86 -8.15 11.29 4.27
CA LEU A 86 -7.06 11.87 5.05
C LEU A 86 -6.51 10.90 6.10
N ALA A 87 -7.40 10.24 6.85
CA ALA A 87 -7.01 9.25 7.86
C ALA A 87 -6.26 8.08 7.20
N GLN A 88 -6.79 7.57 6.08
CA GLN A 88 -6.13 6.50 5.33
C GLN A 88 -4.75 6.96 4.81
N ALA A 89 -4.67 8.14 4.20
CA ALA A 89 -3.41 8.66 3.66
C ALA A 89 -2.35 8.87 4.75
N LEU A 90 -2.73 9.38 5.93
CA LEU A 90 -1.81 9.54 7.06
C LEU A 90 -1.36 8.19 7.63
N ALA A 91 -2.25 7.20 7.71
CA ALA A 91 -1.90 5.87 8.17
C ALA A 91 -0.91 5.18 7.21
N GLU A 92 -1.16 5.26 5.90
CA GLU A 92 -0.26 4.76 4.87
C GLU A 92 1.10 5.46 4.94
N PHE A 93 1.11 6.80 5.03
CA PHE A 93 2.33 7.58 5.17
C PHE A 93 3.14 7.20 6.41
N GLU A 94 2.52 7.13 7.60
CA GLU A 94 3.20 6.77 8.84
C GLU A 94 3.81 5.36 8.78
N ALA A 95 3.09 4.39 8.18
CA ALA A 95 3.56 3.01 8.05
C ALA A 95 4.86 2.90 7.25
N VAL A 96 5.04 3.74 6.23
CA VAL A 96 6.23 3.73 5.36
C VAL A 96 7.21 4.86 5.63
N ARG A 97 6.90 5.81 6.51
CA ARG A 97 7.64 7.06 6.72
C ARG A 97 9.16 6.86 6.88
N HIS A 98 9.57 5.84 7.63
CA HIS A 98 10.99 5.55 7.87
C HIS A 98 11.73 5.00 6.65
N GLN A 99 10.99 4.52 5.66
CA GLN A 99 11.47 3.93 4.41
C GLN A 99 11.45 4.94 3.25
N LEU A 100 10.87 6.13 3.46
CA LEU A 100 10.84 7.20 2.46
C LEU A 100 12.19 7.86 2.31
N ARG A 101 12.43 8.46 1.14
CA ARG A 101 13.54 9.41 0.94
C ARG A 101 13.46 10.55 1.94
N SER A 102 14.60 11.07 2.38
CA SER A 102 14.69 12.09 3.43
C SER A 102 13.78 13.30 3.19
N GLU A 103 13.67 13.72 1.94
CA GLU A 103 12.90 14.88 1.49
C GLU A 103 11.39 14.66 1.62
N CYS A 104 10.95 13.40 1.57
CA CYS A 104 9.55 12.99 1.62
C CYS A 104 9.09 12.58 3.04
N ARG A 105 9.99 12.54 4.05
CA ARG A 105 9.65 12.13 5.43
C ARG A 105 8.93 13.21 6.24
N ASP A 106 9.06 14.47 5.81
CA ASP A 106 8.43 15.59 6.49
C ASP A 106 7.01 15.81 5.97
N VAL A 107 6.02 15.50 6.80
CA VAL A 107 4.60 15.71 6.52
C VAL A 107 4.26 17.17 6.16
N ASN A 108 5.08 18.14 6.58
CA ASN A 108 4.86 19.56 6.28
C ASN A 108 4.96 19.90 4.80
N THR A 109 5.62 19.08 4.00
CA THR A 109 5.71 19.25 2.54
C THR A 109 4.41 18.84 1.84
N CYS A 110 3.58 18.02 2.50
CA CYS A 110 2.32 17.54 1.96
C CYS A 110 1.20 18.54 2.27
N MET A 111 0.43 18.94 1.25
CA MET A 111 -0.69 19.86 1.41
C MET A 111 -2.04 19.17 1.47
N THR A 112 -2.18 18.04 0.80
CA THR A 112 -3.42 17.29 0.60
C THR A 112 -3.25 15.81 0.94
N ALA A 113 -4.36 15.06 1.01
CA ALA A 113 -4.32 13.60 1.14
C ALA A 113 -3.65 12.94 -0.09
N SER A 114 -3.82 13.51 -1.28
CA SER A 114 -3.15 13.04 -2.49
C SER A 114 -1.63 13.21 -2.42
N ASP A 115 -1.14 14.32 -1.85
CA ASP A 115 0.30 14.53 -1.67
C ASP A 115 0.91 13.52 -0.69
N LEU A 116 0.19 13.19 0.39
CA LEU A 116 0.58 12.14 1.33
C LEU A 116 0.69 10.78 0.63
N LYS A 117 -0.32 10.43 -0.17
CA LYS A 117 -0.33 9.19 -0.97
C LYS A 117 0.84 9.16 -1.96
N ALA A 118 1.12 10.28 -2.64
CA ALA A 118 2.24 10.39 -3.57
C ALA A 118 3.59 10.23 -2.85
N ALA A 119 3.81 10.97 -1.75
CA ALA A 119 5.02 10.91 -0.94
C ALA A 119 5.26 9.50 -0.38
N ALA A 120 4.20 8.77 -0.01
CA ALA A 120 4.29 7.39 0.47
C ALA A 120 4.86 6.40 -0.56
N THR A 121 4.93 6.78 -1.85
CA THR A 121 5.52 5.94 -2.90
C THR A 121 7.02 6.20 -3.13
N GLU A 122 7.55 7.32 -2.62
CA GLU A 122 8.93 7.77 -2.80
C GLU A 122 9.89 7.12 -1.78
N LEU A 123 10.04 5.80 -1.89
CA LEU A 123 10.92 5.00 -1.03
C LEU A 123 12.40 5.29 -1.33
N ASP A 124 13.22 5.28 -0.27
CA ASP A 124 14.67 5.20 -0.41
C ASP A 124 15.11 3.78 -0.81
N GLU A 125 16.39 3.58 -1.10
CA GLU A 125 16.88 2.26 -1.49
C GLU A 125 16.66 1.19 -0.41
N ALA A 126 16.77 1.55 0.87
CA ALA A 126 16.56 0.62 1.97
C ALA A 126 15.08 0.23 2.06
N GLY A 127 14.17 1.18 1.84
CA GLY A 127 12.73 1.00 1.72
C GLY A 127 12.36 0.10 0.54
N ILE A 128 12.93 0.35 -0.64
CA ILE A 128 12.75 -0.51 -1.82
C ILE A 128 13.19 -1.95 -1.50
N ARG A 129 14.37 -2.12 -0.88
CA ARG A 129 14.87 -3.44 -0.46
C ARG A 129 13.99 -4.08 0.61
N ALA A 130 13.46 -3.31 1.56
CA ALA A 130 12.55 -3.80 2.60
C ALA A 130 11.22 -4.28 1.98
N ARG A 131 10.62 -3.47 1.10
CA ARG A 131 9.40 -3.82 0.39
C ARG A 131 9.58 -5.09 -0.45
N ARG A 132 10.67 -5.17 -1.22
CA ARG A 132 10.99 -6.36 -2.01
C ARG A 132 11.19 -7.61 -1.15
N ARG A 133 11.81 -7.47 0.04
CA ARG A 133 11.96 -8.58 1.00
C ARG A 133 10.62 -9.04 1.55
N HIS A 134 9.74 -8.11 1.90
CA HIS A 134 8.39 -8.41 2.38
C HIS A 134 7.57 -9.11 1.29
N GLU A 135 7.54 -8.56 0.07
CA GLU A 135 6.88 -9.19 -1.09
C GLU A 135 7.41 -10.61 -1.33
N LYS A 136 8.74 -10.81 -1.26
CA LYS A 136 9.33 -12.14 -1.38
C LYS A 136 8.83 -13.08 -0.28
N ALA A 137 8.87 -12.63 0.97
CA ALA A 137 8.46 -13.45 2.12
C ALA A 137 7.01 -13.91 1.98
N SER A 138 6.09 -13.00 1.64
CA SER A 138 4.68 -13.31 1.41
C SER A 138 4.50 -14.29 0.25
N ALA A 139 5.22 -14.09 -0.86
CA ALA A 139 5.18 -15.01 -1.99
C ALA A 139 5.70 -16.41 -1.64
N MET A 140 6.76 -16.52 -0.82
CA MET A 140 7.30 -17.82 -0.41
C MET A 140 6.32 -18.62 0.45
N LEU A 141 5.46 -17.99 1.24
CA LEU A 141 4.40 -18.68 1.99
C LEU A 141 3.38 -19.38 1.08
N GLU A 142 3.20 -18.86 -0.13
CA GLU A 142 2.28 -19.37 -1.16
C GLU A 142 3.01 -20.14 -2.27
N THR A 143 4.29 -20.47 -2.07
CA THR A 143 5.14 -21.16 -3.04
C THR A 143 5.40 -22.59 -2.59
N GLU A 144 5.28 -23.56 -3.49
CA GLU A 144 5.76 -24.92 -3.28
C GLU A 144 6.76 -25.30 -4.36
N PHE A 145 7.95 -25.73 -3.95
CA PHE A 145 8.95 -26.26 -4.86
C PHE A 145 8.71 -27.76 -5.04
N LEU A 146 8.29 -28.15 -6.24
CA LEU A 146 8.17 -29.56 -6.63
C LEU A 146 9.54 -30.11 -7.06
N HIS A 147 10.41 -29.25 -7.59
CA HIS A 147 11.79 -29.55 -7.92
C HIS A 147 12.65 -28.29 -7.81
N ASP A 148 13.85 -28.41 -7.27
CA ASP A 148 14.87 -27.36 -7.27
C ASP A 148 16.26 -27.98 -7.20
N ASP A 149 17.05 -27.86 -8.27
CA ASP A 149 18.47 -28.23 -8.31
C ASP A 149 19.41 -27.03 -8.51
N GLY A 150 18.88 -25.80 -8.39
CA GLY A 150 19.58 -24.56 -8.65
C GLY A 150 19.65 -24.14 -10.12
N VAL A 151 19.45 -25.05 -11.07
CA VAL A 151 19.46 -24.78 -12.53
C VAL A 151 18.03 -24.85 -13.09
N TRP A 152 17.30 -25.88 -12.68
CA TRP A 152 15.91 -26.14 -13.00
C TRP A 152 15.07 -26.02 -11.73
N ARG A 153 13.98 -25.27 -11.82
CA ARG A 153 13.02 -25.15 -10.72
C ARG A 153 11.61 -25.35 -11.23
N LEU A 154 10.88 -26.26 -10.60
CA LEU A 154 9.45 -26.47 -10.84
C LEU A 154 8.69 -26.03 -9.59
N ILE A 155 7.85 -25.02 -9.77
CA ILE A 155 7.22 -24.29 -8.68
C ILE A 155 5.71 -24.35 -8.85
N ARG A 156 4.98 -24.81 -7.84
CA ARG A 156 3.51 -24.71 -7.77
C ARG A 156 3.11 -23.40 -7.08
N LEU A 157 2.20 -22.66 -7.72
CA LEU A 157 1.67 -21.39 -7.24
C LEU A 157 0.38 -21.62 -6.42
N LYS A 158 0.50 -21.67 -5.10
CA LYS A 158 -0.65 -21.90 -4.18
C LYS A 158 -1.46 -20.65 -3.88
N GLY A 159 -0.97 -19.48 -4.30
CA GLY A 159 -1.69 -18.23 -4.12
C GLY A 159 -1.22 -17.11 -5.03
N ARG A 160 -1.92 -15.98 -4.92
CA ARG A 160 -1.71 -14.81 -5.78
C ARG A 160 -0.35 -14.17 -5.56
N GLN A 161 0.16 -14.10 -4.33
CA GLN A 161 1.45 -13.48 -4.04
C GLN A 161 2.58 -14.28 -4.69
N ALA A 162 2.48 -15.61 -4.69
CA ALA A 162 3.39 -16.47 -5.43
C ALA A 162 3.31 -16.20 -6.95
N ALA A 163 2.10 -16.16 -7.52
CA ALA A 163 1.92 -15.91 -8.95
C ALA A 163 2.49 -14.56 -9.41
N VAL A 164 2.22 -13.49 -8.66
CA VAL A 164 2.77 -12.16 -8.92
C VAL A 164 4.30 -12.17 -8.82
N TRP A 165 4.86 -12.79 -7.78
CA TRP A 165 6.31 -12.80 -7.56
C TRP A 165 7.05 -13.57 -8.64
N TRP A 166 6.62 -14.80 -8.94
CA TRP A 166 7.28 -15.67 -9.91
C TRP A 166 7.04 -15.23 -11.36
N GLY A 167 5.95 -14.50 -11.62
CA GLY A 167 5.67 -13.86 -12.91
C GLY A 167 6.32 -12.49 -13.11
N LYS A 168 7.11 -11.96 -12.16
CA LYS A 168 7.77 -10.65 -12.33
C LYS A 168 8.59 -10.61 -13.62
N GLY A 169 8.31 -9.66 -14.51
CA GLY A 169 9.00 -9.51 -15.79
C GLY A 169 8.52 -10.47 -16.89
N THR A 170 7.37 -11.11 -16.73
CA THR A 170 6.66 -11.83 -17.79
C THR A 170 5.41 -11.06 -18.22
N ARG A 171 4.75 -11.50 -19.29
CA ARG A 171 3.46 -10.97 -19.77
C ARG A 171 2.26 -11.80 -19.30
N TRP A 172 2.47 -12.77 -18.40
CA TRP A 172 1.41 -13.65 -17.94
C TRP A 172 0.31 -12.86 -17.24
N CYS A 173 -0.93 -13.04 -17.70
CA CYS A 173 -2.09 -12.40 -17.07
C CYS A 173 -2.25 -12.80 -15.59
N THR A 174 -1.85 -14.02 -15.22
CA THR A 174 -1.88 -14.57 -13.85
C THR A 174 -0.95 -13.84 -12.87
N SER A 175 0.03 -13.09 -13.38
CA SER A 175 0.98 -12.29 -12.59
C SER A 175 0.51 -10.84 -12.34
N SER A 176 -0.70 -10.49 -12.80
CA SER A 176 -1.22 -9.12 -12.72
C SER A 176 -1.36 -8.62 -11.28
N THR A 177 -0.75 -7.47 -11.00
CA THR A 177 -0.92 -6.75 -9.73
C THR A 177 -2.23 -5.96 -9.68
N VAL A 178 -2.84 -5.69 -10.85
CA VAL A 178 -4.02 -4.83 -10.98
C VAL A 178 -5.31 -5.64 -10.87
N ASN A 179 -5.40 -6.77 -11.56
CA ASN A 179 -6.61 -7.57 -11.58
C ASN A 179 -6.38 -8.94 -10.91
N PRO A 180 -6.82 -9.13 -9.65
CA PRO A 180 -6.61 -10.39 -8.93
C PRO A 180 -7.38 -11.57 -9.55
N GLN A 181 -8.42 -11.30 -10.35
CA GLN A 181 -9.29 -12.33 -10.89
C GLN A 181 -8.57 -13.25 -11.90
N HIS A 182 -7.52 -12.76 -12.57
CA HIS A 182 -6.77 -13.57 -13.54
C HIS A 182 -6.09 -14.77 -12.88
N TYR A 183 -5.49 -14.63 -11.70
CA TYR A 183 -4.92 -15.80 -11.02
C TYR A 183 -6.03 -16.76 -10.59
N LEU A 184 -7.10 -16.22 -9.99
CA LEU A 184 -8.18 -17.01 -9.41
C LEU A 184 -8.91 -17.87 -10.45
N SER A 185 -9.09 -17.37 -11.68
CA SER A 185 -9.77 -18.11 -12.73
C SER A 185 -9.02 -19.37 -13.20
N TYR A 186 -7.68 -19.34 -13.16
CA TYR A 186 -6.85 -20.50 -13.48
C TYR A 186 -6.73 -21.43 -12.28
N ALA A 187 -6.46 -20.88 -11.09
CA ALA A 187 -6.34 -21.65 -9.85
C ALA A 187 -7.62 -22.42 -9.49
N ALA A 188 -8.79 -21.93 -9.90
CA ALA A 188 -10.07 -22.64 -9.72
C ALA A 188 -10.22 -23.88 -10.60
N LYS A 189 -9.49 -23.98 -11.72
CA LYS A 189 -9.56 -25.11 -12.66
C LYS A 189 -8.51 -26.18 -12.37
N GLY A 190 -7.34 -25.77 -11.92
CA GLY A 190 -6.24 -26.67 -11.59
C GLY A 190 -5.00 -25.89 -11.15
N ASP A 191 -3.89 -26.62 -11.03
CA ASP A 191 -2.63 -26.03 -10.60
C ASP A 191 -2.05 -25.10 -11.66
N LEU A 192 -1.46 -24.01 -11.20
CA LEU A 192 -0.56 -23.18 -11.98
C LEU A 192 0.87 -23.47 -11.55
N LEU A 193 1.69 -23.88 -12.51
CA LEU A 193 3.10 -24.18 -12.29
C LEU A 193 3.98 -23.17 -13.04
N VAL A 194 5.11 -22.83 -12.44
CA VAL A 194 6.18 -22.07 -13.07
C VAL A 194 7.40 -22.98 -13.21
N LEU A 195 7.94 -23.01 -14.42
CA LEU A 195 9.18 -23.71 -14.75
C LEU A 195 10.27 -22.67 -15.03
N GLU A 196 11.30 -22.64 -14.19
CA GLU A 196 12.54 -21.91 -14.45
C GLU A 196 13.57 -22.87 -15.03
N THR A 197 14.18 -22.45 -16.14
CA THR A 197 15.14 -23.23 -16.92
C THR A 197 16.33 -22.33 -17.30
N PRO A 198 17.45 -22.91 -17.78
CA PRO A 198 18.53 -22.13 -18.39
C PRO A 198 18.09 -21.27 -19.59
N MET A 199 17.00 -21.64 -20.28
CA MET A 199 16.52 -20.95 -21.47
C MET A 199 15.51 -19.84 -21.16
N GLY A 200 14.97 -19.81 -19.94
CA GLY A 200 13.95 -18.85 -19.56
C GLY A 200 12.91 -19.43 -18.61
N ARG A 201 11.81 -18.70 -18.50
CA ARG A 201 10.66 -19.01 -17.63
C ARG A 201 9.44 -19.37 -18.45
N PHE A 202 8.73 -20.37 -17.96
CA PHE A 202 7.51 -20.86 -18.56
C PHE A 202 6.43 -21.04 -17.50
N GLN A 203 5.17 -20.94 -17.92
CA GLN A 203 4.01 -21.20 -17.08
C GLN A 203 3.20 -22.34 -17.67
N LEU A 204 2.75 -23.26 -16.82
CA LEU A 204 1.88 -24.37 -17.16
C LEU A 204 0.58 -24.27 -16.36
N ALA A 205 -0.56 -24.25 -17.05
CA ALA A 205 -1.86 -24.47 -16.44
C ALA A 205 -2.24 -25.96 -16.59
N THR A 206 -2.26 -26.72 -15.49
CA THR A 206 -2.41 -28.19 -15.57
C THR A 206 -3.78 -28.62 -16.08
N ALA A 207 -4.82 -27.84 -15.81
CA ALA A 207 -6.19 -28.16 -16.22
C ALA A 207 -6.40 -28.12 -17.74
N THR A 208 -5.71 -27.23 -18.45
CA THR A 208 -5.83 -27.04 -19.90
C THR A 208 -4.63 -27.61 -20.66
N GLY A 209 -3.52 -27.85 -19.98
CA GLY A 209 -2.24 -28.17 -20.62
C GLY A 209 -1.60 -26.97 -21.33
N GLU A 210 -2.14 -25.76 -21.16
CA GLU A 210 -1.57 -24.55 -21.76
C GLU A 210 -0.18 -24.28 -21.17
N PHE A 211 0.81 -24.24 -22.05
CA PHE A 211 2.20 -24.01 -21.72
C PHE A 211 2.72 -22.80 -22.50
N CYS A 212 3.12 -21.75 -21.79
CA CYS A 212 3.56 -20.50 -22.40
C CYS A 212 4.91 -20.01 -21.86
N ASP A 213 5.64 -19.27 -22.71
CA ASP A 213 6.89 -18.61 -22.34
C ASP A 213 6.63 -17.29 -21.58
N ALA A 214 7.69 -16.60 -21.20
CA ALA A 214 7.61 -15.32 -20.50
C ALA A 214 6.89 -14.20 -21.30
N ALA A 215 6.74 -14.31 -22.62
CA ALA A 215 6.00 -13.37 -23.45
C ALA A 215 4.52 -13.73 -23.59
N ASP A 216 4.06 -14.78 -22.88
CA ASP A 216 2.72 -15.37 -22.97
C ASP A 216 2.45 -16.05 -24.32
N ALA A 217 3.52 -16.43 -25.05
CA ALA A 217 3.39 -17.17 -26.30
C ALA A 217 3.35 -18.67 -26.03
N PRO A 218 2.43 -19.43 -26.67
CA PRO A 218 2.38 -20.87 -26.51
C PRO A 218 3.65 -21.52 -27.05
N VAL A 219 4.20 -22.46 -26.30
CA VAL A 219 5.44 -23.17 -26.65
C VAL A 219 5.27 -24.67 -26.46
N ASP A 220 6.08 -25.44 -27.19
CA ASP A 220 6.11 -26.89 -27.05
C ASP A 220 6.88 -27.31 -25.78
N MET A 221 6.19 -28.06 -24.93
CA MET A 221 6.74 -28.51 -23.64
C MET A 221 7.85 -29.55 -23.84
N GLU A 222 7.70 -30.46 -24.80
CA GLU A 222 8.67 -31.53 -25.03
C GLU A 222 10.02 -30.97 -25.47
N THR A 223 10.00 -30.01 -26.39
CA THR A 223 11.20 -29.29 -26.85
C THR A 223 11.87 -28.54 -25.72
N THR A 224 11.09 -27.89 -24.85
CA THR A 224 11.60 -27.14 -23.69
C THR A 224 12.27 -28.06 -22.65
N LEU A 225 11.75 -29.28 -22.48
CA LEU A 225 12.22 -30.25 -21.49
C LEU A 225 13.31 -31.20 -21.99
N ARG A 226 13.78 -31.05 -23.23
CA ARG A 226 14.77 -31.96 -23.85
C ARG A 226 16.00 -32.23 -22.99
N ASN A 227 16.51 -31.17 -22.34
CA ASN A 227 17.70 -31.22 -21.48
C ASN A 227 17.36 -31.21 -19.98
N ALA A 228 16.09 -31.41 -19.62
CA ALA A 228 15.66 -31.36 -18.24
C ALA A 228 16.04 -32.63 -17.46
N PRO A 229 16.36 -32.51 -16.15
CA PRO A 229 16.62 -33.64 -15.28
C PRO A 229 15.50 -34.69 -15.33
N THR A 230 15.87 -35.96 -15.29
CA THR A 230 14.91 -37.08 -15.35
C THR A 230 13.89 -37.02 -14.20
N ALA A 231 14.32 -36.57 -13.01
CA ALA A 231 13.41 -36.39 -11.88
C ALA A 231 12.30 -35.38 -12.17
N LEU A 232 12.66 -34.22 -12.76
CA LEU A 232 11.68 -33.18 -13.13
C LEU A 232 10.70 -33.69 -14.19
N ARG A 233 11.21 -34.38 -15.22
CA ARG A 233 10.35 -34.95 -16.27
C ARG A 233 9.34 -35.96 -15.72
N ARG A 234 9.73 -36.78 -14.74
CA ARG A 234 8.81 -37.72 -14.08
C ARG A 234 7.68 -37.01 -13.34
N ILE A 235 8.00 -35.92 -12.64
CA ILE A 235 6.99 -35.12 -11.92
C ILE A 235 5.98 -34.56 -12.93
N LEU A 236 6.46 -33.93 -14.00
CA LEU A 236 5.58 -33.38 -15.04
C LEU A 236 4.74 -34.43 -15.77
N SER A 237 5.24 -35.64 -15.96
CA SER A 237 4.46 -36.75 -16.55
C SER A 237 3.39 -37.34 -15.60
N SER A 238 3.43 -36.99 -14.31
CA SER A 238 2.52 -37.53 -13.29
C SER A 238 1.44 -36.55 -12.84
N LEU A 239 1.48 -35.33 -13.37
CA LEU A 239 0.53 -34.23 -13.11
C LEU A 239 -0.65 -34.30 -14.09
#